data_AF-A0A7Y5L005-F1
#
_entry.id   AF-A0A7Y5L005-F1
#
_cell.length_a   1.000
_cell.length_b   1.000
_cell.length_c   1.000
_cell.angle_alpha   90.00
_cell.angle_beta   90.00
_cell.angle_gamma   90.00
#
_symmetry.space_group_name_H-M   'P 1'
#
loop_
_entity.id
_entity.type
_entity.pdbx_description
1 polymer ?
#
loop_
_entity_poly.entity_id
_entity_poly.type
_entity_poly.pdbx_seq_one_letter_code
_entity_poly.pdbx_strand_id
1 'polypeptide(L)'
;MTAAGRATARDQVLALAPIAAASLASGSLLLVAPHLPIHAVAAQDLLAVILGAGGALAALHASSAGALRSAAAWISLGVAVSALVFLYVATPGAGALPVQVAALLVCGRIVGGSIGERVQHAGHVLPATVVAAAADCASLLSPEGISHGISQSDRALAVFALAAPIPGSSAITFVLGIGDLIVIALLLGVARKFGISARRVTIACVVALVAAFGASALFAAPIPALVPIAIFANALVPPFRAVAKKDRTTTIVAVTVAVGLVVFVWLRR
;
A
#
# COMPACT_ATOMS: atom_id res chain seq x y z
N MET A 1 -11.37 -28.36 19.75
CA MET A 1 -10.34 -27.38 19.34
C MET A 1 -9.31 -28.11 18.51
N THR A 2 -9.42 -28.03 17.19
CA THR A 2 -8.54 -28.72 16.23
C THR A 2 -7.20 -27.98 16.11
N ALA A 3 -6.14 -28.71 15.71
CA ALA A 3 -4.74 -28.29 15.65
C ALA A 3 -4.41 -27.05 14.76
N ALA A 4 -5.40 -26.29 14.31
CA ALA A 4 -5.28 -25.10 13.46
C ALA A 4 -4.91 -23.81 14.24
N GLY A 5 -4.59 -23.89 15.53
CA GLY A 5 -4.67 -22.75 16.44
C GLY A 5 -3.38 -22.05 16.87
N ARG A 6 -2.19 -22.60 16.59
CA ARG A 6 -0.93 -21.94 16.99
C ARG A 6 -0.06 -21.72 15.77
N ALA A 7 -0.29 -20.62 15.07
CA ALA A 7 0.78 -19.99 14.32
C ALA A 7 1.97 -19.84 15.28
N THR A 8 3.05 -20.53 14.98
CA THR A 8 4.20 -20.55 15.88
C THR A 8 4.88 -19.18 15.85
N ALA A 9 5.57 -18.80 16.92
CA ALA A 9 6.38 -17.57 16.91
C ALA A 9 7.35 -17.57 15.71
N ARG A 10 7.84 -18.75 15.31
CA ARG A 10 8.65 -18.96 14.11
C ARG A 10 7.96 -18.51 12.83
N ASP A 11 6.67 -18.81 12.64
CA ASP A 11 5.94 -18.41 11.44
C ASP A 11 5.78 -16.88 11.34
N GLN A 12 5.68 -16.20 12.48
CA GLN A 12 5.65 -14.73 12.53
C GLN A 12 7.00 -14.13 12.20
N VAL A 13 8.08 -14.67 12.78
CA VAL A 13 9.44 -14.21 12.48
C VAL A 13 9.74 -14.35 10.98
N LEU A 14 9.40 -15.49 10.39
CA LEU A 14 9.57 -15.71 8.95
C LEU A 14 8.71 -14.75 8.11
N ALA A 15 7.51 -14.41 8.58
CA ALA A 15 6.65 -13.46 7.89
C ALA A 15 7.13 -12.00 7.99
N LEU A 16 7.84 -11.64 9.06
CA LEU A 16 8.40 -10.30 9.26
C LEU A 16 9.79 -10.14 8.63
N ALA A 17 10.51 -11.23 8.38
CA ALA A 17 11.86 -11.18 7.78
C ALA A 17 11.92 -10.40 6.46
N PRO A 18 10.97 -10.52 5.50
CA PRO A 18 10.97 -9.70 4.29
C PRO A 18 10.78 -8.21 4.57
N ILE A 19 10.02 -7.86 5.61
CA ILE A 19 9.80 -6.47 6.01
C ILE A 19 11.07 -5.89 6.62
N ALA A 20 11.74 -6.66 7.49
CA ALA A 20 13.03 -6.27 8.05
C ALA A 20 14.08 -6.11 6.94
N ALA A 21 14.11 -7.02 5.96
CA ALA A 21 15.01 -6.92 4.81
C ALA A 21 14.74 -5.66 3.97
N ALA A 22 13.47 -5.34 3.67
CA ALA A 22 13.12 -4.12 2.95
C ALA A 22 13.47 -2.85 3.73
N SER A 23 13.22 -2.84 5.05
CA SER A 23 13.60 -1.75 5.96
C SER A 23 15.11 -1.51 5.97
N LEU A 24 15.91 -2.57 6.12
CA LEU A 24 17.36 -2.49 6.07
C LEU A 24 17.86 -2.04 4.68
N ALA A 25 17.26 -2.55 3.61
CA ALA A 25 17.60 -2.13 2.25
C ALA A 25 17.32 -0.63 2.05
N SER A 26 16.21 -0.11 2.54
CA SER A 26 15.90 1.33 2.51
C SER A 26 16.94 2.16 3.30
N GLY A 27 17.39 1.68 4.46
CA GLY A 27 18.46 2.32 5.22
C GLY A 27 19.80 2.32 4.50
N SER A 28 20.19 1.19 3.92
CA SER A 28 21.42 1.07 3.12
C SER A 28 21.37 1.96 1.88
N LEU A 29 20.20 2.06 1.23
CA LEU A 29 20.00 2.96 0.09
C LEU A 29 20.18 4.43 0.49
N LEU A 30 19.82 4.82 1.71
CA LEU A 30 20.06 6.19 2.20
C LEU A 30 21.56 6.54 2.25
N LEU A 31 22.42 5.55 2.54
CA LEU A 31 23.87 5.73 2.59
C LEU A 31 24.50 5.79 1.19
N VAL A 32 23.93 5.05 0.24
CA VAL A 32 24.47 4.94 -1.12
C VAL A 32 23.90 6.00 -2.07
N ALA A 33 22.65 6.41 -1.87
CA ALA A 33 21.92 7.30 -2.76
C ALA A 33 22.68 8.59 -3.13
N PRO A 34 23.30 9.34 -2.19
CA PRO A 34 24.02 10.57 -2.53
C PRO A 34 25.21 10.36 -3.48
N HIS A 35 25.71 9.13 -3.58
CA HIS A 35 26.89 8.78 -4.38
C HIS A 35 26.54 8.22 -5.75
N LEU A 36 25.25 8.09 -6.09
CA LEU A 36 24.82 7.59 -7.40
C LEU A 36 24.92 8.73 -8.44
N PRO A 37 25.70 8.58 -9.53
CA PRO A 37 25.91 9.61 -10.54
C PRO A 37 24.73 9.70 -11.51
N ILE A 38 23.55 10.06 -10.99
CA ILE A 38 22.33 10.22 -11.78
C ILE A 38 22.06 11.71 -11.89
N HIS A 39 22.23 12.28 -13.09
CA HIS A 39 22.11 13.72 -13.30
C HIS A 39 20.72 14.16 -13.81
N ALA A 40 19.90 13.22 -14.29
CA ALA A 40 18.56 13.52 -14.78
C ALA A 40 17.53 13.38 -13.64
N VAL A 41 16.91 14.48 -13.24
CA VAL A 41 15.91 14.54 -12.15
C VAL A 41 14.80 13.50 -12.33
N ALA A 42 14.24 13.40 -13.56
CA ALA A 42 13.21 12.40 -13.86
C ALA A 42 13.68 10.94 -13.66
N ALA A 43 14.97 10.66 -13.89
CA ALA A 43 15.53 9.34 -13.65
C ALA A 43 15.73 9.05 -12.16
N GLN A 44 16.04 10.08 -11.35
CA GLN A 44 16.15 9.97 -9.90
C GLN A 44 14.79 9.62 -9.28
N ASP A 45 13.74 10.36 -9.64
CA ASP A 45 12.38 10.14 -9.11
C ASP A 45 11.84 8.76 -9.49
N LEU A 46 12.01 8.38 -10.76
CA LEU A 46 11.58 7.07 -11.25
C LEU A 46 12.31 5.93 -10.52
N LEU A 47 13.62 6.07 -10.26
CA LEU A 47 14.39 5.04 -9.57
C LEU A 47 14.02 4.98 -8.08
N ALA A 48 13.78 6.12 -7.41
CA ALA A 48 13.29 6.16 -6.04
C ALA A 48 11.94 5.44 -5.91
N VAL A 49 11.03 5.69 -6.85
CA VAL A 49 9.75 5.01 -6.98
C VAL A 49 9.92 3.51 -7.17
N ILE A 50 10.73 3.08 -8.14
CA ILE A 50 10.95 1.66 -8.43
C ILE A 50 11.52 0.93 -7.21
N LEU A 51 12.53 1.51 -6.55
CA LEU A 51 13.19 0.90 -5.40
C LEU A 51 12.25 0.87 -4.18
N GLY A 52 11.61 1.99 -3.86
CA GLY A 52 10.72 2.08 -2.70
C GLY A 52 9.44 1.26 -2.88
N ALA A 53 8.68 1.52 -3.94
CA ALA A 53 7.41 0.85 -4.21
C ALA A 53 7.61 -0.63 -4.56
N GLY A 54 8.65 -0.94 -5.36
CA GLY A 54 9.01 -2.32 -5.70
C GLY A 54 9.47 -3.11 -4.48
N GLY A 55 10.32 -2.53 -3.63
CA GLY A 55 10.76 -3.15 -2.37
C GLY A 55 9.60 -3.42 -1.41
N ALA A 56 8.70 -2.45 -1.24
CA ALA A 56 7.49 -2.62 -0.44
C ALA A 56 6.58 -3.73 -0.96
N LEU A 57 6.30 -3.74 -2.27
CA LEU A 57 5.47 -4.76 -2.88
C LEU A 57 6.10 -6.16 -2.76
N ALA A 58 7.42 -6.27 -2.95
CA ALA A 58 8.15 -7.52 -2.75
C ALA A 58 8.05 -8.02 -1.30
N ALA A 59 8.21 -7.11 -0.32
CA ALA A 59 8.08 -7.44 1.09
C ALA A 59 6.65 -7.88 1.47
N LEU A 60 5.63 -7.18 0.96
CA LEU A 60 4.23 -7.57 1.17
C LEU A 60 3.92 -8.92 0.52
N HIS A 61 4.39 -9.15 -0.70
CA HIS A 61 4.24 -10.43 -1.39
C HIS A 61 4.90 -11.57 -0.61
N ALA A 62 6.18 -11.44 -0.27
CA ALA A 62 6.94 -12.47 0.43
C ALA A 62 6.38 -12.74 1.83
N SER A 63 5.94 -11.70 2.54
CA SER A 63 5.34 -11.87 3.86
C SER A 63 3.96 -12.54 3.78
N SER A 64 3.20 -12.36 2.69
CA SER A 64 1.77 -12.74 2.58
C SER A 64 1.45 -14.19 2.95
N ALA A 65 2.42 -15.11 2.93
CA ALA A 65 2.26 -16.49 3.36
C ALA A 65 2.02 -16.67 4.87
N GLY A 66 2.49 -15.74 5.72
CA GLY A 66 2.41 -15.88 7.18
C GLY A 66 1.01 -15.70 7.78
N ALA A 67 0.73 -16.40 8.88
CA ALA A 67 -0.54 -16.29 9.60
C ALA A 67 -0.75 -14.90 10.22
N LEU A 68 -1.99 -14.38 10.24
CA LEU A 68 -2.30 -13.06 10.83
C LEU A 68 -3.08 -13.14 12.14
N ARG A 69 -3.53 -14.33 12.53
CA ARG A 69 -4.39 -14.53 13.71
C ARG A 69 -3.63 -14.73 15.03
N SER A 70 -2.30 -14.53 15.03
CA SER A 70 -1.49 -14.69 16.23
C SER A 70 -1.50 -13.42 17.08
N ALA A 71 -1.36 -13.56 18.40
CA ALA A 71 -1.15 -12.42 19.30
C ALA A 71 0.09 -11.62 18.90
N ALA A 72 1.15 -12.31 18.46
CA ALA A 72 2.39 -11.70 17.99
C ALA A 72 2.19 -10.77 16.77
N ALA A 73 1.26 -11.07 15.85
CA ALA A 73 0.92 -10.17 14.77
C ALA A 73 0.34 -8.85 15.32
N TRP A 74 -0.67 -8.92 16.19
CA TRP A 74 -1.28 -7.72 16.78
C TRP A 74 -0.34 -6.92 17.69
N ILE A 75 0.57 -7.59 18.41
CA ILE A 75 1.64 -6.92 19.14
C ILE A 75 2.55 -6.16 18.18
N SER A 76 2.94 -6.78 17.07
CA SER A 76 3.76 -6.13 16.04
C SER A 76 3.06 -4.91 15.45
N LEU A 77 1.74 -4.96 15.26
CA LEU A 77 0.95 -3.80 14.86
C LEU A 77 1.00 -2.70 15.91
N GLY A 78 0.82 -3.02 17.19
CA GLY A 78 0.90 -2.05 18.28
C GLY A 78 2.27 -1.36 18.35
N VAL A 79 3.35 -2.13 18.16
CA VAL A 79 4.73 -1.60 18.09
C VAL A 79 4.90 -0.70 16.86
N ALA A 80 4.42 -1.13 15.70
CA ALA A 80 4.49 -0.32 14.48
C ALA A 80 3.74 1.00 14.60
N VAL A 81 2.51 0.99 15.14
CA VAL A 81 1.72 2.20 15.37
C VAL A 81 2.42 3.12 16.37
N SER A 82 2.95 2.56 17.46
CA SER A 82 3.70 3.34 18.45
C SER A 82 4.93 4.00 17.85
N ALA A 83 5.66 3.28 17.00
CA ALA A 83 6.80 3.83 16.27
C ALA A 83 6.36 4.99 15.36
N LEU A 84 5.29 4.83 14.59
CA LEU A 84 4.74 5.88 13.72
C LEU A 84 4.32 7.13 14.51
N VAL A 85 3.66 6.96 15.66
CA VAL A 85 3.32 8.07 16.56
C VAL A 85 4.58 8.76 17.08
N PHE A 86 5.60 8.00 17.47
CA PHE A 86 6.88 8.57 17.88
C PHE A 86 7.53 9.38 16.74
N LEU A 87 7.56 8.85 15.51
CA LEU A 87 8.08 9.57 14.35
C LEU A 87 7.33 10.89 14.10
N TYR A 88 6.00 10.88 14.27
CA TYR A 88 5.17 12.08 14.14
C TYR A 88 5.56 13.18 15.15
N VAL A 89 5.79 12.78 16.41
CA VAL A 89 6.03 13.71 17.52
C VAL A 89 7.49 14.18 17.58
N ALA A 90 8.44 13.27 17.36
CA ALA A 90 9.86 13.53 17.58
C ALA A 90 10.59 14.18 16.38
N THR A 91 9.92 14.32 15.23
CA THR A 91 10.51 14.84 13.98
C THR A 91 11.92 14.29 13.66
N PRO A 92 12.10 12.97 13.67
CA PRO A 92 13.42 12.39 13.51
C PRO A 92 13.94 12.59 12.08
N GLY A 93 15.26 12.78 11.96
CA GLY A 93 15.92 12.94 10.66
C GLY A 93 15.91 11.67 9.80
N ALA A 94 16.60 11.72 8.66
CA ALA A 94 16.64 10.66 7.66
C ALA A 94 17.01 9.26 8.19
N GLY A 95 17.72 9.17 9.33
CA GLY A 95 18.05 7.91 10.00
C GLY A 95 16.83 7.11 10.49
N ALA A 96 15.65 7.72 10.57
CA ALA A 96 14.40 7.03 10.94
C ALA A 96 13.69 6.31 9.79
N LEU A 97 14.15 6.49 8.55
CA LEU A 97 13.57 5.88 7.35
C LEU A 97 13.37 4.35 7.47
N PRO A 98 14.32 3.54 7.97
CA PRO A 98 14.12 2.10 8.10
C PRO A 98 12.95 1.76 9.03
N VAL A 99 12.84 2.48 10.15
CA VAL A 99 11.78 2.27 11.15
C VAL A 99 10.42 2.61 10.55
N GLN A 100 10.34 3.73 9.84
CA GLN A 100 9.14 4.16 9.12
C GLN A 100 8.68 3.10 8.11
N VAL A 101 9.59 2.64 7.24
CA VAL A 101 9.31 1.62 6.22
C VAL A 101 8.81 0.32 6.86
N ALA A 102 9.50 -0.15 7.90
CA ALA A 102 9.09 -1.35 8.62
C ALA A 102 7.68 -1.19 9.22
N ALA A 103 7.43 -0.07 9.91
CA ALA A 103 6.16 0.18 10.57
C ALA A 103 4.99 0.26 9.59
N LEU A 104 5.15 0.98 8.48
CA LEU A 104 4.14 1.08 7.43
C LEU A 104 3.84 -0.27 6.76
N LEU A 105 4.87 -1.06 6.47
CA LEU A 105 4.71 -2.40 5.88
C LEU A 105 4.01 -3.36 6.85
N VAL A 106 4.34 -3.30 8.15
CA VAL A 106 3.66 -4.09 9.18
C VAL A 106 2.19 -3.68 9.27
N CYS A 107 1.89 -2.37 9.27
CA CYS A 107 0.51 -1.87 9.29
C CYS A 107 -0.28 -2.34 8.07
N GLY A 108 0.25 -2.09 6.87
CA GLY A 108 -0.37 -2.51 5.61
C GLY A 108 -0.63 -4.02 5.58
N ARG A 109 0.39 -4.81 5.92
CA ARG A 109 0.31 -6.28 6.01
C ARG A 109 -0.81 -6.75 6.93
N ILE A 110 -0.83 -6.29 8.17
CA ILE A 110 -1.74 -6.81 9.19
C ILE A 110 -3.16 -6.34 8.92
N VAL A 111 -3.34 -5.03 8.71
CA VAL A 111 -4.67 -4.46 8.47
C VAL A 111 -5.23 -5.00 7.16
N GLY A 112 -4.53 -4.80 6.04
CA GLY A 112 -4.98 -5.24 4.72
C GLY A 112 -5.15 -6.75 4.65
N GLY A 113 -4.16 -7.51 5.10
CA GLY A 113 -4.23 -8.97 5.10
C GLY A 113 -5.36 -9.52 5.98
N SER A 114 -5.64 -8.91 7.13
CA SER A 114 -6.75 -9.34 8.01
C SER A 114 -8.11 -9.10 7.38
N ILE A 115 -8.27 -8.01 6.63
CA ILE A 115 -9.47 -7.73 5.84
C ILE A 115 -9.58 -8.77 4.71
N GLY A 116 -8.50 -9.02 3.98
CA GLY A 116 -8.45 -10.01 2.90
C GLY A 116 -8.82 -11.43 3.34
N GLU A 117 -8.38 -11.86 4.53
CA GLU A 117 -8.77 -13.16 5.12
C GLU A 117 -10.26 -13.25 5.45
N ARG A 118 -10.95 -12.12 5.64
CA ARG A 118 -12.37 -12.07 6.01
C ARG A 118 -13.31 -11.94 4.82
N VAL A 119 -12.80 -11.57 3.64
CA VAL A 119 -13.58 -11.48 2.40
C VAL A 119 -14.30 -12.79 2.09
N GLN A 120 -15.62 -12.76 1.90
CA GLN A 120 -16.42 -13.98 1.74
C GLN A 120 -16.35 -14.57 0.32
N HIS A 121 -16.22 -13.71 -0.69
CA HIS A 121 -16.09 -14.11 -2.09
C HIS A 121 -15.00 -13.28 -2.79
N ALA A 122 -14.19 -13.90 -3.66
CA ALA A 122 -13.15 -13.18 -4.41
C ALA A 122 -13.72 -12.00 -5.21
N GLY A 123 -14.95 -12.13 -5.72
CA GLY A 123 -15.67 -11.07 -6.43
C GLY A 123 -15.99 -9.82 -5.58
N HIS A 124 -15.89 -9.89 -4.25
CA HIS A 124 -16.04 -8.70 -3.38
C HIS A 124 -14.85 -7.74 -3.48
N VAL A 125 -13.75 -8.15 -4.12
CA VAL A 125 -12.62 -7.26 -4.39
C VAL A 125 -13.01 -6.12 -5.31
N LEU A 126 -13.85 -6.35 -6.32
CA LEU A 126 -14.30 -5.30 -7.24
C LEU A 126 -14.96 -4.12 -6.51
N PRO A 127 -16.07 -4.30 -5.77
CA PRO A 127 -16.67 -3.18 -5.04
C PRO A 127 -15.72 -2.59 -4.01
N ALA A 128 -14.94 -3.40 -3.29
CA ALA A 128 -14.02 -2.91 -2.27
C ALA A 128 -12.93 -1.98 -2.84
N THR A 129 -12.32 -2.38 -3.96
CA THR A 129 -11.27 -1.58 -4.63
C THR A 129 -11.83 -0.33 -5.30
N VAL A 130 -13.04 -0.39 -5.86
CA VAL A 130 -13.71 0.80 -6.40
C VAL A 130 -14.06 1.79 -5.31
N VAL A 131 -14.60 1.34 -4.17
CA VAL A 131 -14.89 2.20 -3.02
C VAL A 131 -13.61 2.81 -2.45
N ALA A 132 -12.54 2.03 -2.33
CA ALA A 132 -11.25 2.54 -1.86
C ALA A 132 -10.66 3.59 -2.81
N ALA A 133 -10.66 3.32 -4.12
CA ALA A 133 -10.22 4.27 -5.14
C ALA A 133 -11.07 5.55 -5.16
N ALA A 134 -12.38 5.41 -4.99
CA ALA A 134 -13.29 6.55 -4.92
C ALA A 134 -13.06 7.38 -3.66
N ALA A 135 -12.86 6.75 -2.50
CA ALA A 135 -12.53 7.44 -1.26
C ALA A 135 -11.20 8.19 -1.38
N ASP A 136 -10.18 7.58 -1.99
CA ASP A 136 -8.89 8.21 -2.22
C ASP A 136 -8.99 9.40 -3.19
N CYS A 137 -9.70 9.23 -4.31
CA CYS A 137 -10.04 10.33 -5.21
C CYS A 137 -10.78 11.45 -4.48
N ALA A 138 -11.85 11.17 -3.76
CA ALA A 138 -12.63 12.20 -3.08
C ALA A 138 -11.82 12.90 -1.96
N SER A 139 -10.94 12.16 -1.30
CA SER A 139 -10.07 12.65 -0.22
C SER A 139 -8.89 13.49 -0.72
N LEU A 140 -8.38 13.23 -1.92
CA LEU A 140 -7.39 14.09 -2.61
C LEU A 140 -8.07 15.26 -3.35
N LEU A 141 -9.25 14.96 -3.87
CA LEU A 141 -10.41 15.74 -4.28
C LEU A 141 -10.76 16.98 -3.44
N SER A 142 -11.07 16.76 -2.18
CA SER A 142 -11.61 17.84 -1.35
C SER A 142 -10.49 18.67 -0.71
N PRO A 143 -10.60 20.01 -0.66
CA PRO A 143 -9.73 20.84 0.18
C PRO A 143 -9.75 20.42 1.66
N GLU A 144 -10.89 19.94 2.18
CA GLU A 144 -10.98 19.40 3.55
C GLU A 144 -10.65 17.89 3.63
N GLY A 145 -10.20 17.29 2.53
CA GLY A 145 -9.93 15.86 2.46
C GLY A 145 -8.67 15.46 3.23
N ILE A 146 -8.69 14.28 3.85
CA ILE A 146 -7.58 13.79 4.68
C ILE A 146 -6.32 13.59 3.83
N SER A 147 -6.45 13.01 2.63
CA SER A 147 -5.34 12.77 1.71
C SER A 147 -4.77 14.10 1.20
N HIS A 148 -5.64 15.08 0.94
CA HIS A 148 -5.21 16.45 0.62
C HIS A 148 -4.39 17.06 1.75
N GLY A 149 -4.92 17.08 2.98
CA GLY A 149 -4.21 17.60 4.15
C GLY A 149 -2.89 16.89 4.45
N ILE A 150 -2.83 15.56 4.29
CA ILE A 150 -1.58 14.78 4.43
C ILE A 150 -0.54 15.24 3.40
N SER A 151 -0.94 15.43 2.14
CA SER A 151 -0.01 15.84 1.08
C SER A 151 0.60 17.24 1.28
N GLN A 152 -0.03 18.08 2.12
CA GLN A 152 0.46 19.42 2.44
C GLN A 152 1.33 19.45 3.72
N SER A 153 1.58 18.30 4.37
CA SER A 153 2.30 18.25 5.65
C SER A 153 3.41 17.20 5.65
N ASP A 154 4.66 17.65 5.71
CA ASP A 154 5.85 16.78 5.79
C ASP A 154 5.79 15.79 6.96
N ARG A 155 5.29 16.24 8.12
CA ARG A 155 5.11 15.38 9.31
C ARG A 155 4.07 14.30 9.07
N ALA A 156 2.97 14.63 8.38
CA ALA A 156 1.94 13.66 8.06
C ALA A 156 2.46 12.66 7.00
N LEU A 157 3.18 13.14 5.99
CA LEU A 157 3.83 12.27 4.99
C LEU A 157 4.82 11.29 5.63
N ALA A 158 5.60 11.74 6.62
CA ALA A 158 6.52 10.88 7.38
C ALA A 158 5.81 9.73 8.14
N VAL A 159 4.49 9.78 8.30
CA VAL A 159 3.71 8.77 9.03
C VAL A 159 2.81 7.97 8.12
N PHE A 160 2.26 8.60 7.09
CA PHE A 160 1.22 8.04 6.24
C PHE A 160 1.71 7.67 4.84
N ALA A 161 2.94 8.03 4.47
CA ALA A 161 3.50 7.69 3.18
C ALA A 161 4.87 7.01 3.34
N LEU A 162 5.06 5.94 2.58
CA LEU A 162 6.31 5.22 2.48
C LEU A 162 7.35 6.12 1.82
N ALA A 163 8.41 6.42 2.54
CA ALA A 163 9.51 7.20 2.01
C ALA A 163 10.54 6.32 1.28
N ALA A 164 11.21 6.90 0.30
CA ALA A 164 12.33 6.33 -0.41
C ALA A 164 13.42 7.40 -0.61
N PRO A 165 14.71 7.06 -0.50
CA PRO A 165 15.79 7.98 -0.80
C PRO A 165 15.82 8.33 -2.29
N ILE A 166 16.13 9.59 -2.62
CA ILE A 166 16.31 10.05 -4.00
C ILE A 166 17.77 9.78 -4.43
N PRO A 167 18.02 8.91 -5.41
CA PRO A 167 19.34 8.67 -5.98
C PRO A 167 20.00 9.96 -6.48
N GLY A 168 21.30 10.14 -6.19
CA GLY A 168 22.06 11.35 -6.50
C GLY A 168 21.83 12.51 -5.52
N SER A 169 21.09 12.29 -4.43
CA SER A 169 20.77 13.31 -3.42
C SER A 169 20.71 12.72 -2.00
N SER A 170 20.76 13.58 -0.98
CA SER A 170 20.43 13.25 0.42
C SER A 170 18.93 13.39 0.73
N ALA A 171 18.14 13.83 -0.27
CA ALA A 171 16.70 14.01 -0.14
C ALA A 171 15.95 12.68 -0.07
N ILE A 172 14.76 12.74 0.53
CA ILE A 172 13.78 11.67 0.57
C ILE A 172 12.53 12.10 -0.18
N THR A 173 11.87 11.15 -0.84
CA THR A 173 10.57 11.34 -1.47
C THR A 173 9.57 10.33 -0.93
N PHE A 174 8.28 10.64 -1.05
CA PHE A 174 7.19 9.79 -0.58
C PHE A 174 6.54 9.09 -1.77
N VAL A 175 6.64 7.76 -1.81
CA VAL A 175 6.28 6.98 -3.01
C VAL A 175 4.91 6.33 -2.92
N LEU A 176 4.46 5.88 -1.74
CA LEU A 176 3.18 5.17 -1.59
C LEU A 176 2.47 5.56 -0.31
N GLY A 177 1.16 5.78 -0.35
CA GLY A 177 0.36 5.98 0.86
C GLY A 177 0.17 4.67 1.63
N ILE A 178 -0.12 4.77 2.94
CA ILE A 178 -0.51 3.62 3.76
C ILE A 178 -1.77 2.94 3.21
N GLY A 179 -2.69 3.71 2.60
CA GLY A 179 -3.87 3.20 1.93
C GLY A 179 -3.52 2.23 0.80
N ASP A 180 -2.54 2.59 -0.03
CA ASP A 180 -2.03 1.72 -1.11
C ASP A 180 -1.48 0.41 -0.55
N LEU A 181 -0.67 0.50 0.52
CA LEU A 181 -0.09 -0.68 1.18
C LEU A 181 -1.17 -1.60 1.76
N ILE A 182 -2.21 -1.03 2.39
CA ILE A 182 -3.35 -1.78 2.93
C ILE A 182 -4.11 -2.48 1.81
N VAL A 183 -4.41 -1.78 0.71
CA VAL A 183 -5.15 -2.37 -0.43
C VAL A 183 -4.32 -3.48 -1.09
N ILE A 184 -3.03 -3.26 -1.34
CA ILE A 184 -2.13 -4.29 -1.90
C ILE A 184 -2.10 -5.53 -1.00
N ALA A 185 -1.94 -5.36 0.32
CA ALA A 185 -1.95 -6.46 1.27
C ALA A 185 -3.31 -7.19 1.34
N LEU A 186 -4.42 -6.45 1.21
CA LEU A 186 -5.76 -7.02 1.09
C LEU A 186 -5.87 -7.90 -0.16
N LEU A 187 -5.44 -7.41 -1.32
CA LEU A 187 -5.49 -8.18 -2.57
C LEU A 187 -4.68 -9.48 -2.46
N LEU A 188 -3.49 -9.42 -1.88
CA LEU A 188 -2.66 -10.60 -1.60
C LEU A 188 -3.33 -11.55 -0.60
N GLY A 189 -3.97 -11.01 0.45
CA GLY A 189 -4.73 -11.77 1.45
C GLY A 189 -5.91 -12.51 0.83
N VAL A 190 -6.69 -11.86 -0.03
CA VAL A 190 -7.78 -12.48 -0.80
C VAL A 190 -7.22 -13.54 -1.73
N ALA A 191 -6.13 -13.25 -2.46
CA ALA A 191 -5.54 -14.21 -3.37
C ALA A 191 -5.17 -15.52 -2.67
N ARG A 192 -4.48 -15.42 -1.53
CA ARG A 192 -4.15 -16.57 -0.69
C ARG A 192 -5.40 -17.33 -0.24
N LYS A 193 -6.44 -16.62 0.24
CA LYS A 193 -7.68 -17.23 0.73
C LYS A 193 -8.39 -18.07 -0.33
N PHE A 194 -8.43 -17.59 -1.58
CA PHE A 194 -9.16 -18.23 -2.67
C PHE A 194 -8.26 -19.00 -3.65
N GLY A 195 -7.00 -19.27 -3.29
CA GLY A 195 -6.06 -20.02 -4.14
C GLY A 195 -5.70 -19.32 -5.46
N ILE A 196 -5.81 -18.00 -5.52
CA ILE A 196 -5.42 -17.20 -6.68
C ILE A 196 -3.91 -16.97 -6.62
N SER A 197 -3.25 -17.05 -7.77
CA SER A 197 -1.80 -16.83 -7.86
C SER A 197 -1.39 -15.45 -7.35
N ALA A 198 -0.62 -15.42 -6.26
CA ALA A 198 -0.06 -14.20 -5.69
C ALA A 198 0.84 -13.48 -6.71
N ARG A 199 1.56 -14.22 -7.58
CA ARG A 199 2.36 -13.64 -8.67
C ARG A 199 1.51 -12.80 -9.62
N ARG A 200 0.31 -13.28 -9.97
CA ARG A 200 -0.61 -12.55 -10.86
C ARG A 200 -1.09 -11.25 -10.21
N VAL A 201 -1.43 -11.28 -8.91
CA VAL A 201 -1.78 -10.09 -8.14
C VAL A 201 -0.61 -9.11 -8.08
N THR A 202 0.60 -9.60 -7.79
CA THR A 202 1.81 -8.76 -7.79
C THR A 202 2.05 -8.11 -9.13
N ILE A 203 1.94 -8.84 -10.24
CA ILE A 203 2.07 -8.26 -11.59
C ILE A 203 1.03 -7.17 -11.82
N ALA A 204 -0.22 -7.39 -11.42
CA ALA A 204 -1.27 -6.38 -11.54
C ALA A 204 -0.95 -5.12 -10.73
N CYS A 205 -0.43 -5.28 -9.51
CA CYS A 205 0.01 -4.15 -8.69
C CYS A 205 1.23 -3.44 -9.30
N VAL A 206 2.22 -4.15 -9.84
CA VAL A 206 3.38 -3.53 -10.53
C VAL A 206 2.89 -2.69 -11.71
N VAL A 207 2.04 -3.24 -12.57
CA VAL A 207 1.50 -2.52 -13.74
C VAL A 207 0.68 -1.31 -13.30
N ALA A 208 -0.13 -1.45 -12.25
CA ALA A 208 -0.90 -0.35 -11.68
C ALA A 208 -0.01 0.78 -11.17
N LEU A 209 1.04 0.45 -10.41
CA LEU A 209 1.96 1.43 -9.86
C LEU A 209 2.74 2.13 -10.98
N VAL A 210 3.27 1.39 -11.94
CA VAL A 210 3.91 1.97 -13.13
C VAL A 210 2.96 2.91 -13.87
N ALA A 211 1.69 2.55 -14.03
CA ALA A 211 0.69 3.42 -14.64
C ALA A 211 0.39 4.67 -13.80
N ALA A 212 0.27 4.54 -12.48
CA ALA A 212 0.03 5.66 -11.57
C ALA A 212 1.19 6.67 -11.60
N PHE A 213 2.41 6.19 -11.42
CA PHE A 213 3.61 7.04 -11.43
C PHE A 213 3.89 7.60 -12.82
N GLY A 214 3.71 6.81 -13.88
CA GLY A 214 3.85 7.28 -15.26
C GLY A 214 2.84 8.38 -15.60
N ALA A 215 1.57 8.23 -15.19
CA ALA A 215 0.56 9.27 -15.34
C ALA A 215 0.91 10.51 -14.51
N SER A 216 1.35 10.33 -13.27
CA SER A 216 1.74 11.45 -12.40
C SER A 216 2.90 12.26 -12.98
N ALA A 217 3.91 11.58 -13.53
CA ALA A 217 5.02 12.21 -14.22
C ALA A 217 4.57 12.92 -15.51
N LEU A 218 3.69 12.29 -16.31
CA LEU A 218 3.21 12.84 -17.57
C LEU A 218 2.35 14.10 -17.37
N PHE A 219 1.49 14.11 -16.36
CA PHE A 219 0.57 15.21 -16.08
C PHE A 219 1.14 16.23 -15.08
N ALA A 220 2.34 15.99 -14.54
CA ALA A 220 2.95 16.79 -13.46
C ALA A 220 1.96 17.04 -12.30
N ALA A 221 1.14 16.04 -11.98
CA ALA A 221 0.05 16.14 -11.02
C ALA A 221 -0.03 14.88 -10.16
N PRO A 222 -0.44 14.98 -8.88
CA PRO A 222 -0.63 13.81 -8.04
C PRO A 222 -1.77 12.95 -8.59
N ILE A 223 -1.47 11.67 -8.86
CA ILE A 223 -2.44 10.69 -9.33
C ILE A 223 -2.76 9.71 -8.18
N PRO A 224 -4.04 9.52 -7.81
CA PRO A 224 -4.43 8.56 -6.79
C PRO A 224 -4.11 7.14 -7.24
N ALA A 225 -3.11 6.51 -6.63
CA ALA A 225 -2.59 5.20 -7.04
C ALA A 225 -3.63 4.07 -6.90
N LEU A 226 -4.60 4.22 -5.99
CA LEU A 226 -5.69 3.27 -5.84
C LEU A 226 -6.57 3.14 -7.10
N VAL A 227 -6.65 4.17 -7.94
CA VAL A 227 -7.42 4.09 -9.19
C VAL A 227 -6.79 3.10 -10.18
N PRO A 228 -5.50 3.24 -10.58
CA PRO A 228 -4.82 2.20 -11.34
C PRO A 228 -4.85 0.83 -10.66
N ILE A 229 -4.65 0.76 -9.33
CA ILE A 229 -4.68 -0.53 -8.61
C ILE A 229 -6.04 -1.20 -8.78
N ALA A 230 -7.14 -0.47 -8.60
CA ALA A 230 -8.49 -1.01 -8.81
C ALA A 230 -8.69 -1.48 -10.26
N ILE A 231 -8.28 -0.69 -11.25
CA ILE A 231 -8.43 -1.05 -12.67
C ILE A 231 -7.65 -2.33 -12.99
N PHE A 232 -6.34 -2.36 -12.74
CA PHE A 232 -5.49 -3.46 -13.17
C PHE A 232 -5.69 -4.72 -12.32
N ALA A 233 -5.96 -4.61 -11.01
CA ALA A 233 -6.28 -5.77 -10.20
C ALA A 233 -7.55 -6.48 -10.72
N ASN A 234 -8.61 -5.74 -11.02
CA ASN A 234 -9.85 -6.33 -11.52
C ASN A 234 -9.77 -6.77 -12.99
N ALA A 235 -8.95 -6.11 -13.81
CA ALA A 235 -8.75 -6.49 -15.20
C ALA A 235 -7.87 -7.74 -15.37
N LEU A 236 -6.76 -7.81 -14.63
CA LEU A 236 -5.72 -8.84 -14.79
C LEU A 236 -5.92 -10.04 -13.87
N VAL A 237 -6.81 -9.96 -12.87
CA VAL A 237 -7.15 -11.05 -11.95
C VAL A 237 -8.64 -11.41 -12.11
N PRO A 238 -9.01 -12.29 -13.07
CA PRO A 238 -10.41 -12.56 -13.41
C PRO A 238 -11.33 -12.93 -12.23
N PRO A 239 -10.87 -13.70 -11.20
CA PRO A 239 -11.70 -13.98 -10.04
C PRO A 239 -12.15 -12.74 -9.24
N PHE A 240 -11.39 -11.63 -9.28
CA PHE A 240 -11.73 -10.41 -8.54
C PHE A 240 -12.95 -9.67 -9.10
N ARG A 241 -13.24 -9.85 -10.40
CA ARG A 241 -14.45 -9.29 -11.05
C ARG A 241 -15.62 -10.28 -11.13
N ALA A 242 -15.44 -11.52 -10.68
CA ALA A 242 -16.45 -12.57 -10.74
C ALA A 242 -17.49 -12.43 -9.60
N VAL A 243 -18.30 -11.38 -9.64
CA VAL A 243 -19.32 -11.11 -8.62
C VAL A 243 -20.46 -12.14 -8.69
N ALA A 244 -20.71 -12.81 -7.55
CA ALA A 244 -21.81 -13.77 -7.42
C ALA A 244 -23.16 -13.10 -7.68
N LYS A 245 -24.11 -13.83 -8.31
CA LYS A 245 -25.43 -13.27 -8.68
C LYS A 245 -26.15 -12.60 -7.50
N LYS A 246 -26.11 -13.22 -6.32
CA LYS A 246 -26.72 -12.71 -5.08
C LYS A 246 -26.15 -11.35 -4.60
N ASP A 247 -24.90 -11.03 -4.97
CA ASP A 247 -24.19 -9.84 -4.49
C ASP A 247 -24.12 -8.72 -5.55
N ARG A 248 -24.71 -8.94 -6.73
CA ARG A 248 -24.64 -7.99 -7.85
C ARG A 248 -25.31 -6.66 -7.52
N THR A 249 -26.51 -6.69 -6.94
CA THR A 249 -27.25 -5.47 -6.59
C THR A 249 -26.46 -4.63 -5.60
N THR A 250 -25.95 -5.25 -4.53
CA THR A 250 -25.11 -4.56 -3.52
C THR A 250 -23.85 -3.99 -4.15
N THR A 251 -23.19 -4.74 -5.05
CA THR A 251 -22.01 -4.25 -5.78
C THR A 251 -22.35 -3.04 -6.64
N ILE A 252 -23.45 -3.09 -7.41
CA ILE A 252 -23.88 -1.98 -8.27
C ILE A 252 -24.16 -0.74 -7.40
N VAL A 253 -24.94 -0.88 -6.33
CA VAL A 253 -25.25 0.24 -5.43
C VAL A 253 -23.97 0.84 -4.84
N ALA A 254 -23.07 -0.01 -4.30
CA ALA A 254 -21.82 0.47 -3.70
C ALA A 254 -20.94 1.22 -4.72
N VAL A 255 -20.79 0.68 -5.93
CA VAL A 255 -20.02 1.30 -7.01
C VAL A 255 -20.67 2.60 -7.46
N THR A 256 -21.99 2.61 -7.69
CA THR A 256 -22.72 3.82 -8.12
C THR A 256 -22.63 4.93 -7.07
N VAL A 257 -22.82 4.62 -5.79
CA VAL A 257 -22.69 5.59 -4.70
C VAL A 257 -21.26 6.12 -4.61
N ALA A 258 -20.26 5.23 -4.67
CA ALA A 258 -18.85 5.63 -4.59
C ALA A 258 -18.43 6.53 -5.76
N VAL A 259 -18.74 6.14 -6.99
CA VAL A 259 -18.45 6.93 -8.19
C VAL A 259 -19.26 8.23 -8.18
N GLY A 260 -20.53 8.18 -7.82
CA GLY A 260 -21.39 9.36 -7.70
C GLY A 260 -20.84 10.38 -6.70
N LEU A 261 -20.29 9.93 -5.57
CA LEU A 261 -19.66 10.80 -4.59
C LEU A 261 -18.39 11.47 -5.14
N VAL A 262 -17.55 10.74 -5.89
CA VAL A 262 -16.38 11.33 -6.56
C VAL A 262 -16.80 12.39 -7.57
N VAL A 263 -17.79 12.09 -8.41
CA VAL A 263 -18.31 13.04 -9.41
C VAL A 263 -18.89 14.28 -8.72
N PHE A 264 -19.64 14.10 -7.64
CA PHE A 264 -20.20 15.20 -6.87
C PHE A 264 -19.12 16.10 -6.25
N VAL A 265 -18.08 15.52 -5.66
CA VAL A 265 -16.94 16.27 -5.12
C VAL A 265 -16.21 17.02 -6.23
N TRP A 266 -16.02 16.38 -7.39
CA TRP A 266 -15.38 16.99 -8.55
C TRP A 266 -16.16 18.18 -9.10
N LEU A 267 -17.50 18.09 -9.17
CA LEU A 267 -18.37 19.18 -9.65
C LEU A 267 -18.46 20.38 -8.69
N ARG A 268 -18.03 20.23 -7.43
CA ARG A 268 -18.03 21.30 -6.42
C ARG A 268 -16.71 22.07 -6.33
N ARG A 269 -15.68 21.66 -7.06
CA ARG A 269 -14.43 22.41 -7.21
C ARG A 269 -14.61 23.57 -8.19
#